data_AF-A0A6J2JQY2-F1
#
_entry.id   AF-A0A6J2JQY2-F1
#
_cell.length_a   1.000
_cell.length_b   1.000
_cell.length_c   1.000
_cell.angle_alpha   90.00
_cell.angle_beta   90.00
_cell.angle_gamma   90.00
#
_symmetry.space_group_name_H-M   'P 1'
#
loop_
_entity.id
_entity.type
_entity.pdbx_description
1 polymer ?
#
loop_
_entity_poly.entity_id
_entity_poly.type
_entity_poly.pdbx_seq_one_letter_code
_entity_poly.pdbx_strand_id
1 'polypeptide(L)'
;MASNADKLLWILLFAGVLSYGTQCPMHEMTDAKAAYKSGEIPDSSMPITLDNIKAKLKESGIFDWQDASLNDRERKELSKLFDAVEIMTTSRNRQPPNVQNMFSTLRLVERVVKKQLKEGQISESLAGKFQWEKLSTRQRRERPLYHLDKFANVRMYKNIS
;
A
#
# COMPACT_ATOMS: atom_id res chain seq x y z
N MET A 1 21.98 -10.72 -26.01
CA MET A 1 22.48 -9.59 -25.20
C MET A 1 21.34 -8.58 -25.08
N ALA A 2 20.58 -8.60 -23.98
CA ALA A 2 19.45 -7.69 -23.79
C ALA A 2 19.99 -6.27 -23.53
N SER A 3 19.58 -5.34 -24.38
CA SER A 3 20.10 -3.98 -24.47
C SER A 3 19.75 -3.15 -23.22
N ASN A 4 20.70 -2.32 -22.78
CA ASN A 4 20.52 -1.38 -21.67
C ASN A 4 19.39 -0.35 -21.90
N ALA A 5 18.82 -0.32 -23.11
CA ALA A 5 17.67 0.51 -23.48
C ALA A 5 16.37 0.11 -22.75
N ASP A 6 16.14 -1.18 -22.47
CA ASP A 6 14.93 -1.62 -21.77
C ASP A 6 14.86 -1.10 -20.33
N LYS A 7 16.01 -1.06 -19.64
CA LYS A 7 16.08 -0.59 -18.23
C LYS A 7 15.79 0.90 -18.09
N LEU A 8 16.16 1.71 -19.09
CA LEU A 8 15.88 3.15 -19.10
C LEU A 8 14.41 3.45 -19.41
N LEU A 9 13.76 2.60 -20.21
CA LEU A 9 12.32 2.74 -20.50
C LEU A 9 11.46 2.55 -19.25
N TRP A 10 11.84 1.63 -18.35
CA TRP A 10 11.16 1.44 -17.06
C TRP A 10 11.34 2.63 -16.11
N ILE A 11 12.50 3.29 -16.13
CA ILE A 11 12.77 4.48 -15.29
C ILE A 11 11.93 5.67 -15.78
N LEU A 12 11.79 5.84 -17.10
CA LEU A 12 10.99 6.93 -17.67
C LEU A 12 9.48 6.72 -17.52
N LEU A 13 8.98 5.47 -17.54
CA LEU A 13 7.56 5.18 -17.32
C LEU A 13 7.10 5.42 -15.87
N PHE A 14 8.01 5.45 -14.89
CA PHE A 14 7.67 5.82 -13.50
C PHE A 14 7.59 7.33 -13.25
N ALA A 15 8.14 8.16 -14.14
CA ALA A 15 8.15 9.62 -13.99
C ALA A 15 6.93 10.32 -14.60
N GLY A 16 6.08 9.61 -15.35
CA GLY A 16 5.03 10.20 -16.20
C GLY A 16 3.61 10.30 -15.63
N VAL A 17 3.36 9.99 -14.35
CA VAL A 17 1.99 10.02 -13.76
C VAL A 17 1.83 11.17 -12.76
N LEU A 18 2.31 12.36 -13.12
CA LEU A 18 2.15 13.58 -12.33
C LEU A 18 1.91 14.79 -13.24
N SER A 19 0.80 14.78 -13.97
CA SER A 19 0.19 16.02 -14.48
C SER A 19 -1.26 15.78 -14.85
N TYR A 20 -2.07 16.82 -14.68
CA TYR A 20 -3.51 16.99 -14.90
C TYR A 20 -4.45 16.76 -13.71
N GLY A 21 -5.01 17.87 -13.23
CA GLY A 21 -6.12 17.94 -12.29
C GLY A 21 -6.28 19.33 -11.64
N THR A 22 -6.70 20.32 -12.43
CA THR A 22 -6.96 21.73 -12.07
C THR A 22 -8.09 21.97 -11.05
N GLN A 23 -7.81 22.86 -10.07
CA GLN A 23 -8.63 23.88 -9.38
C GLN A 23 -10.08 23.62 -8.83
N CYS A 24 -10.19 23.69 -7.49
CA CYS A 24 -11.16 24.41 -6.60
C CYS A 24 -12.68 24.05 -6.58
N PRO A 25 -13.36 24.06 -5.39
CA PRO A 25 -13.41 25.20 -4.47
C PRO A 25 -13.11 24.93 -2.98
N MET A 26 -12.73 26.03 -2.34
CA MET A 26 -12.26 26.23 -0.98
C MET A 26 -13.42 26.26 0.03
N HIS A 27 -13.55 25.27 0.93
CA HIS A 27 -14.15 25.51 2.27
C HIS A 27 -14.00 24.41 3.33
N GLU A 28 -13.66 23.17 2.98
CA GLU A 28 -13.58 22.06 3.97
C GLU A 28 -12.12 21.75 4.39
N MET A 29 -11.27 22.79 4.35
CA MET A 29 -9.80 22.70 4.55
C MET A 29 -9.35 23.09 5.96
N THR A 30 -10.26 23.59 6.80
CA THR A 30 -9.94 24.13 8.12
C THR A 30 -9.85 23.04 9.19
N ASP A 31 -10.66 21.98 9.10
CA ASP A 31 -10.70 20.95 10.16
C ASP A 31 -9.59 19.89 10.00
N ALA A 32 -9.22 19.57 8.75
CA ALA A 32 -8.06 18.73 8.48
C ALA A 32 -6.75 19.39 8.95
N LYS A 33 -6.69 20.73 9.01
CA LYS A 33 -5.51 21.49 9.44
C LYS A 33 -5.32 21.49 10.96
N ALA A 34 -6.40 21.30 11.73
CA ALA A 34 -6.32 21.23 13.19
C ALA A 34 -5.61 19.95 13.67
N ALA A 35 -5.80 18.82 12.99
CA ALA A 35 -5.08 17.59 13.29
C ALA A 35 -3.57 17.67 12.98
N TYR A 36 -3.18 18.42 11.94
CA TYR A 36 -1.76 18.70 11.65
C TYR A 36 -1.08 19.62 12.68
N LYS A 37 -1.86 20.32 13.53
CA LYS A 37 -1.34 21.18 14.60
C LYS A 37 -1.11 20.45 15.93
N SER A 38 -1.60 19.21 16.06
CA SER A 38 -1.48 18.45 17.33
C SER A 38 -0.15 17.74 17.54
N GLY A 39 0.83 17.90 16.63
CA GLY A 39 2.25 17.58 16.90
C GLY A 39 2.60 16.12 17.25
N GLU A 40 1.64 15.22 17.45
CA GLU A 40 1.87 13.79 17.62
C GLU A 40 1.83 13.13 16.25
N ILE A 41 2.84 13.47 15.44
CA ILE A 41 3.34 12.51 14.46
C ILE A 41 4.06 11.50 15.35
N PRO A 42 3.58 10.25 15.52
CA PRO A 42 4.41 9.25 16.15
C PRO A 42 5.68 9.22 15.33
N ASP A 43 6.81 9.48 15.97
CA ASP A 43 8.15 9.38 15.38
C ASP A 43 8.27 8.00 14.73
N SER A 44 7.87 7.90 13.47
CA SER A 44 8.22 6.80 12.59
C SER A 44 9.65 7.07 12.13
N SER A 45 10.55 7.23 13.10
CA SER A 45 11.98 7.47 12.93
C SER A 45 12.70 6.19 12.48
N MET A 46 12.01 5.06 12.47
CA MET A 46 12.55 3.80 11.98
C MET A 46 12.18 3.56 10.51
N PRO A 47 13.16 3.29 9.64
CA PRO A 47 12.90 2.93 8.25
C PRO A 47 12.08 1.62 8.18
N ILE A 48 11.22 1.50 7.17
CA ILE A 48 10.49 0.26 6.94
C ILE A 48 11.49 -0.79 6.46
N THR A 49 11.66 -1.87 7.22
CA THR A 49 12.54 -2.99 6.86
C THR A 49 11.72 -4.15 6.29
N LEU A 50 12.40 -5.07 5.59
CA LEU A 50 11.77 -6.30 5.10
C LEU A 50 11.19 -7.14 6.26
N ASP A 51 11.87 -7.18 7.40
CA ASP A 51 11.39 -7.93 8.57
C ASP A 51 10.11 -7.33 9.15
N ASN A 52 9.98 -6.01 9.16
CA ASN A 52 8.74 -5.34 9.57
C ASN A 52 7.58 -5.69 8.61
N ILE A 53 7.87 -5.77 7.30
CA ILE A 53 6.88 -6.16 6.29
C ILE A 53 6.45 -7.62 6.49
N LYS A 54 7.41 -8.53 6.66
CA LYS A 54 7.16 -9.93 6.96
C LYS A 54 6.27 -10.02 8.19
N ALA A 55 6.73 -9.51 9.34
CA ALA A 55 5.97 -9.49 10.60
C ALA A 55 4.53 -9.00 10.37
N LYS A 56 4.35 -7.89 9.66
CA LYS A 56 3.02 -7.34 9.38
C LYS A 56 2.15 -8.24 8.50
N LEU A 57 2.72 -8.93 7.50
CA LEU A 57 1.98 -9.89 6.67
C LEU A 57 1.42 -11.05 7.52
N LYS A 58 2.22 -11.56 8.47
CA LYS A 58 1.79 -12.62 9.39
C LYS A 58 0.79 -12.14 10.42
N GLU A 59 1.06 -11.00 11.08
CA GLU A 59 0.15 -10.40 12.05
C GLU A 59 -1.23 -10.09 11.44
N SER A 60 -1.25 -9.61 10.20
CA SER A 60 -2.50 -9.32 9.48
C SER A 60 -3.16 -10.57 8.92
N GLY A 61 -2.54 -11.74 9.09
CA GLY A 61 -2.99 -13.03 8.56
C GLY A 61 -3.01 -13.11 7.04
N ILE A 62 -2.31 -12.20 6.34
CA ILE A 62 -2.26 -12.16 4.87
C ILE A 62 -1.39 -13.29 4.35
N PHE A 63 -0.24 -13.53 4.99
CA PHE A 63 0.70 -14.55 4.56
C PHE A 63 1.69 -14.88 5.68
N ASP A 64 1.96 -16.17 5.90
CA ASP A 64 3.05 -16.62 6.78
C ASP A 64 4.21 -17.16 5.94
N TRP A 65 5.36 -16.47 5.99
CA TRP A 65 6.55 -16.86 5.23
C TRP A 65 7.27 -18.08 5.82
N GLN A 66 6.91 -18.50 7.04
CA GLN A 66 7.45 -19.69 7.70
C GLN A 66 6.50 -20.88 7.60
N ASP A 67 5.42 -20.76 6.82
CA ASP A 67 4.45 -21.85 6.67
C ASP A 67 5.15 -23.15 6.22
N ALA A 68 4.85 -24.24 6.93
CA ALA A 68 5.34 -25.57 6.63
C ALA A 68 4.77 -26.12 5.31
N SER A 69 3.64 -25.57 4.85
CA SER A 69 3.03 -25.95 3.56
C SER A 69 3.83 -25.50 2.34
N LEU A 70 4.83 -24.61 2.51
CA LEU A 70 5.66 -24.11 1.41
C LEU A 70 6.68 -25.17 0.99
N ASN A 71 6.60 -25.58 -0.27
CA ASN A 71 7.58 -26.48 -0.88
C ASN A 71 8.88 -25.75 -1.24
N ASP A 72 9.96 -26.49 -1.55
CA ASP A 72 11.28 -25.90 -1.82
C ASP A 72 11.29 -24.94 -3.02
N ARG A 73 10.45 -25.20 -4.03
CA ARG A 73 10.31 -24.32 -5.19
C ARG A 73 9.65 -23.00 -4.80
N GLU A 74 8.54 -23.06 -4.07
CA GLU A 74 7.82 -21.91 -3.53
C GLU A 74 8.70 -21.09 -2.60
N ARG A 75 9.54 -21.72 -1.77
CA ARG A 75 10.52 -21.02 -0.92
C ARG A 75 11.53 -20.23 -1.74
N LYS A 76 12.03 -20.79 -2.85
CA LYS A 76 12.95 -20.09 -3.77
C LYS A 76 12.26 -18.94 -4.49
N GLU A 77 11.03 -19.13 -4.97
CA GLU A 77 10.23 -18.07 -5.60
C GLU A 77 9.94 -16.94 -4.60
N LEU A 78 9.58 -17.29 -3.36
CA LEU A 78 9.32 -16.34 -2.28
C LEU A 78 10.57 -15.55 -1.88
N SER A 79 11.75 -16.19 -1.85
CA SER A 79 13.02 -15.49 -1.59
C SER A 79 13.25 -14.39 -2.61
N LYS A 80 13.14 -14.71 -3.91
CA LYS A 80 13.30 -13.72 -5.00
C LYS A 80 12.26 -12.61 -4.94
N LEU A 81 11.03 -12.95 -4.55
CA LEU A 81 9.96 -11.98 -4.36
C LEU A 81 10.31 -10.99 -3.25
N PHE A 82 10.82 -11.48 -2.12
CA PHE A 82 11.23 -10.62 -1.02
C PHE A 82 12.46 -9.78 -1.33
N ASP A 83 13.42 -10.28 -2.12
CA ASP A 83 14.55 -9.48 -2.61
C ASP A 83 14.05 -8.29 -3.43
N ALA A 84 13.06 -8.51 -4.31
CA ALA A 84 12.44 -7.43 -5.09
C ALA A 84 11.70 -6.42 -4.20
N VAL A 85 10.97 -6.90 -3.19
CA VAL A 85 10.28 -6.05 -2.21
C VAL A 85 11.28 -5.22 -1.39
N GLU A 86 12.43 -5.79 -1.02
CA GLU A 86 13.48 -5.11 -0.27
C GLU A 86 14.09 -3.95 -1.07
N ILE A 87 14.38 -4.16 -2.36
CA ILE A 87 14.87 -3.09 -3.25
C ILE A 87 13.85 -1.93 -3.34
N MET A 88 12.57 -2.26 -3.51
CA MET A 88 11.51 -1.25 -3.57
C MET A 88 11.30 -0.53 -2.24
N THR A 89 11.45 -1.23 -1.12
CA THR A 89 11.33 -0.67 0.23
C THR A 89 12.51 0.26 0.55
N THR A 90 13.72 -0.12 0.16
CA THR A 90 14.92 0.72 0.27
C THR A 90 14.75 2.04 -0.48
N SER A 91 14.16 1.99 -1.68
CA SER A 91 13.82 3.19 -2.45
C SER A 91 12.76 4.05 -1.75
N ARG A 92 11.79 3.40 -1.09
CA ARG A 92 10.72 4.07 -0.33
C ARG A 92 11.21 4.76 0.94
N ASN A 93 12.21 4.19 1.62
CA ASN A 93 12.80 4.79 2.82
C ASN A 93 13.50 6.13 2.56
N ARG A 94 13.74 6.47 1.28
CA ARG A 94 14.26 7.79 0.86
C ARG A 94 13.16 8.84 0.69
N GLN A 95 11.89 8.44 0.71
CA GLN A 95 10.74 9.34 0.61
C GLN A 95 10.39 9.92 1.99
N PRO A 96 9.68 11.06 2.06
CA PRO A 96 9.36 11.65 3.35
C PRO A 96 8.44 10.74 4.21
N PRO A 97 8.47 10.84 5.55
CA PRO A 97 7.79 9.91 6.46
C PRO A 97 6.28 9.79 6.26
N ASN A 98 5.63 10.85 5.80
CA ASN A 98 4.20 10.85 5.45
C ASN A 98 3.83 9.84 4.34
N VAL A 99 4.81 9.39 3.54
CA VAL A 99 4.64 8.36 2.49
C VAL A 99 5.06 6.97 2.99
N GLN A 100 5.81 6.88 4.08
CA GLN A 100 6.29 5.64 4.70
C GLN A 100 5.23 5.02 5.62
N ASN A 101 4.07 4.65 5.06
CA ASN A 101 3.00 3.98 5.78
C ASN A 101 3.01 2.47 5.52
N MET A 102 2.97 1.67 6.59
CA MET A 102 2.96 0.20 6.52
C MET A 102 1.83 -0.37 5.64
N PHE A 103 0.60 0.18 5.70
CA PHE A 103 -0.50 -0.27 4.83
C PHE A 103 -0.19 -0.02 3.35
N SER A 104 0.41 1.13 3.07
CA SER A 104 0.85 1.47 1.72
C SER A 104 2.02 0.61 1.25
N THR A 105 2.83 0.08 2.18
CA THR A 105 3.88 -0.91 1.89
C THR A 105 3.30 -2.29 1.62
N LEU A 106 2.31 -2.75 2.38
CA LEU A 106 1.63 -4.02 2.09
C LEU A 106 0.90 -3.97 0.73
N ARG A 107 0.31 -2.83 0.36
CA ARG A 107 -0.22 -2.57 -0.99
C ARG A 107 0.86 -2.58 -2.09
N LEU A 108 2.10 -2.25 -1.75
CA LEU A 108 3.23 -2.38 -2.67
C LEU A 108 3.56 -3.86 -2.86
N VAL A 109 3.64 -4.64 -1.78
CA VAL A 109 3.86 -6.09 -1.85
C VAL A 109 2.79 -6.77 -2.71
N GLU A 110 1.50 -6.45 -2.50
CA GLU A 110 0.39 -6.96 -3.32
C GLU A 110 0.63 -6.70 -4.82
N ARG A 111 1.06 -5.48 -5.17
CA ARG A 111 1.35 -5.12 -6.57
C ARG A 111 2.55 -5.88 -7.13
N VAL A 112 3.61 -6.08 -6.34
CA VAL A 112 4.78 -6.85 -6.75
C VAL A 112 4.39 -8.30 -7.01
N VAL A 113 3.65 -8.92 -6.10
CA VAL A 113 3.17 -10.31 -6.24
C VAL A 113 2.33 -10.45 -7.51
N LYS A 114 1.34 -9.56 -7.72
CA LYS A 114 0.50 -9.57 -8.93
C LYS A 114 1.29 -9.36 -10.22
N LYS A 115 2.29 -8.47 -10.21
CA LYS A 115 3.16 -8.21 -11.36
C LYS A 115 4.01 -9.43 -11.68
N GLN A 116 4.70 -9.99 -10.68
CA GLN A 116 5.56 -11.17 -10.86
C GLN A 116 4.75 -12.40 -11.29
N LEU A 117 3.51 -12.54 -10.81
CA LEU A 117 2.60 -13.60 -11.27
C LEU A 117 2.27 -13.44 -12.76
N LYS A 118 1.90 -12.22 -13.18
CA LYS A 118 1.61 -11.92 -14.59
C LYS A 118 2.81 -12.13 -15.51
N GLU A 119 4.01 -11.87 -15.01
CA GLU A 119 5.28 -12.07 -15.72
C GLU A 119 5.77 -13.53 -15.68
N GLY A 120 5.05 -14.44 -15.01
CA GLY A 120 5.42 -15.85 -14.87
C GLY A 120 6.65 -16.10 -13.98
N GLN A 121 7.04 -15.13 -13.16
CA GLN A 121 8.20 -15.22 -12.26
C GLN A 121 7.90 -15.96 -10.96
N ILE A 122 6.63 -16.00 -10.56
CA ILE A 122 6.13 -16.79 -9.44
C ILE A 122 4.97 -17.68 -9.89
N SER A 123 4.79 -18.81 -9.22
CA SER A 123 3.70 -19.74 -9.48
C SER A 123 2.35 -19.22 -8.97
N GLU A 124 1.27 -19.64 -9.63
CA GLU A 124 -0.11 -19.44 -9.16
C GLU A 124 -0.33 -20.08 -7.78
N SER A 125 0.31 -21.22 -7.52
CA SER A 125 0.29 -21.90 -6.21
C SER A 125 0.79 -20.98 -5.09
N LEU A 126 1.96 -20.35 -5.27
CA LEU A 126 2.50 -19.43 -4.28
C LEU A 126 1.63 -18.17 -4.15
N ALA A 127 1.19 -17.60 -5.27
CA ALA A 127 0.36 -16.39 -5.25
C ALA A 127 -1.00 -16.61 -4.56
N GLY A 128 -1.59 -17.80 -4.72
CA GLY A 128 -2.85 -18.19 -4.09
C GLY A 128 -2.78 -18.35 -2.57
N LYS A 129 -1.57 -18.47 -1.99
CA LYS A 129 -1.38 -18.52 -0.53
C LYS A 129 -1.52 -17.15 0.15
N PHE A 130 -1.52 -16.05 -0.64
CA PHE A 130 -1.69 -14.71 -0.10
C PHE A 130 -3.17 -14.31 0.01
N GLN A 131 -3.61 -14.05 1.23
CA GLN A 131 -4.97 -13.69 1.60
C GLN A 131 -5.18 -12.17 1.53
N TRP A 132 -5.14 -11.62 0.31
CA TRP A 132 -5.22 -10.17 0.05
C TRP A 132 -6.53 -9.52 0.49
N GLU A 133 -7.62 -10.29 0.60
CA GLU A 133 -8.91 -9.83 1.11
C GLU A 133 -8.81 -9.28 2.54
N LYS A 134 -7.89 -9.81 3.36
CA LYS A 134 -7.64 -9.33 4.73
C LYS A 134 -7.04 -7.93 4.76
N LEU A 135 -6.35 -7.52 3.70
CA LEU A 135 -5.78 -6.19 3.56
C LEU A 135 -6.85 -5.10 3.32
N SER A 136 -8.05 -5.48 2.89
CA SER A 136 -9.20 -4.59 2.64
C SER A 136 -10.01 -4.24 3.91
N THR A 137 -9.77 -4.93 5.02
CA THR A 137 -10.60 -4.78 6.25
C THR A 137 -10.43 -3.43 6.95
N ARG A 138 -9.31 -2.74 6.72
CA ARG A 138 -9.14 -1.36 7.18
C ARG A 138 -9.83 -0.43 6.19
N GLN A 139 -11.11 -0.17 6.44
CA GLN A 139 -11.98 0.82 5.82
C GLN A 139 -13.02 0.30 4.81
N ARG A 140 -13.93 -0.58 5.27
CA ARG A 140 -15.32 -0.10 5.29
C ARG A 140 -15.30 1.14 6.19
N ARG A 141 -14.91 2.30 5.66
CA ARG A 141 -15.40 3.56 6.21
C ARG A 141 -16.90 3.32 6.22
N GLU A 142 -17.48 3.12 7.39
CA GLU A 142 -18.88 3.41 7.57
C GLU A 142 -19.05 4.74 6.86
N ARG A 143 -19.73 4.74 5.71
CA ARG A 143 -20.09 6.00 5.08
C ARG A 143 -20.78 6.73 6.21
N PRO A 144 -20.30 7.91 6.65
CA PRO A 144 -21.02 8.64 7.67
C PRO A 144 -22.46 8.69 7.17
N LEU A 145 -23.40 8.22 8.00
CA LEU A 145 -24.78 8.00 7.62
C LEU A 145 -25.44 9.39 7.54
N TYR A 146 -25.02 10.17 6.55
CA TYR A 146 -25.58 11.47 6.25
C TYR A 146 -26.49 11.35 5.05
N HIS A 147 -27.62 12.03 5.13
CA HIS A 147 -28.42 12.35 3.95
C HIS A 147 -28.23 13.84 3.65
N LEU A 148 -28.20 14.18 2.37
CA LEU A 148 -28.14 15.55 1.92
C LEU A 148 -29.59 16.06 1.87
N ASP A 149 -29.93 17.01 2.72
CA ASP A 149 -31.23 17.68 2.62
C ASP A 149 -31.19 18.62 1.41
N LYS A 150 -32.03 18.35 0.40
CA LYS A 150 -32.08 19.13 -0.85
C LYS A 150 -32.63 20.54 -0.65
N PHE A 151 -33.34 20.79 0.45
CA PHE A 151 -33.93 22.10 0.73
C PHE A 151 -32.96 23.03 1.45
N ALA A 152 -32.18 22.49 2.39
CA ALA A 152 -31.26 23.27 3.22
C ALA A 152 -29.79 23.17 2.78
N ASN A 153 -29.46 22.24 1.87
CA ASN A 153 -28.10 22.00 1.37
C ASN A 153 -27.07 21.73 2.49
N VAL A 154 -27.53 21.08 3.57
CA VAL A 154 -26.72 20.67 4.72
C VAL A 154 -26.66 19.14 4.82
N ARG A 155 -25.51 18.63 5.29
CA ARG A 155 -25.33 17.20 5.60
C ARG A 155 -25.94 16.91 6.98
N MET A 156 -26.99 16.09 7.01
CA MET A 156 -27.67 15.70 8.26
C MET A 156 -27.16 14.34 8.73
N TYR A 157 -26.45 14.31 9.86
CA TYR A 157 -25.95 13.07 10.46
C TYR A 157 -27.03 12.42 11.34
N LYS A 158 -27.26 11.11 11.18
CA LYS A 158 -28.21 10.38 12.02
C LYS A 158 -27.61 10.20 13.42
N ASN A 159 -28.15 10.88 14.43
CA ASN A 159 -27.81 10.60 15.82
C ASN A 159 -28.27 9.17 16.15
N ILE A 160 -27.32 8.29 16.46
CA ILE A 160 -27.62 6.97 17.02
C ILE A 160 -27.86 7.24 18.51
N SER A 161 -29.12 7.14 18.94
CA SER A 161 -29.51 7.16 20.34
C SER A 161 -29.75 5.75 20.84
#